data_AF-A0A7V3CR26-F1
#
_entry.id   AF-A0A7V3CR26-F1
#
_cell.length_a   1.000
_cell.length_b   1.000
_cell.length_c   1.000
_cell.angle_alpha   90.00
_cell.angle_beta   90.00
_cell.angle_gamma   90.00
#
_symmetry.space_group_name_H-M   'P 1'
#
loop_
_entity.id
_entity.type
_entity.pdbx_description
1 polymer ?
#
loop_
_entity_poly.entity_id
_entity_poly.type
_entity_poly.pdbx_seq_one_letter_code
_entity_poly.pdbx_strand_id
1 'polypeptide(L)'
;MEFENGPDQPHYPMMADLEPGTYHWCSCGKTGNVPWCDGSHDANEGPVTFEVTEPGTHAICNCGLTNTPPFCDNSHATLED
;
A
#
# COMPACT_ATOMS: atom_id res chain seq x y z
N MET A 1 -7.28 -2.11 8.39
CA MET A 1 -7.84 -2.54 7.10
C MET A 1 -6.89 -3.59 6.59
N GLU A 2 -7.33 -4.83 6.53
CA GLU A 2 -6.51 -5.89 5.93
C GLU A 2 -6.86 -5.91 4.45
N PHE A 3 -5.86 -5.89 3.58
CA PHE A 3 -6.12 -6.07 2.15
C PHE A 3 -6.55 -7.52 1.94
N GLU A 4 -7.73 -7.74 1.35
CA GLU A 4 -8.24 -9.07 0.98
C GLU A 4 -7.50 -9.61 -0.27
N ASN A 5 -6.18 -9.50 -0.26
CA ASN A 5 -5.31 -10.24 -1.14
C ASN A 5 -5.48 -11.70 -0.74
N GLY A 6 -5.83 -12.58 -1.69
CA GLY A 6 -6.19 -13.98 -1.42
C GLY A 6 -5.23 -14.74 -0.47
N PRO A 7 -5.60 -15.96 -0.05
CA PRO A 7 -5.03 -16.67 1.11
C PRO A 7 -3.51 -16.96 1.09
N ASP A 8 -2.82 -16.62 0.00
CA ASP A 8 -1.38 -16.88 -0.22
C ASP A 8 -0.58 -15.58 -0.42
N GLN A 9 -1.09 -14.43 0.02
CA GLN A 9 -0.50 -13.12 -0.29
C GLN A 9 0.34 -12.59 0.88
N PRO A 10 1.61 -12.23 0.64
CA PRO A 10 2.53 -11.89 1.72
C PRO A 10 2.10 -10.60 2.43
N HIS A 11 1.88 -10.70 3.74
CA HIS A 11 1.67 -9.54 4.62
C HIS A 11 2.93 -8.66 4.75
N TYR A 12 4.07 -9.09 4.20
CA TYR A 12 5.31 -8.34 4.11
C TYR A 12 5.18 -7.10 3.21
N PRO A 13 5.95 -6.03 3.47
CA PRO A 13 5.95 -4.84 2.64
C PRO A 13 6.41 -5.13 1.21
N MET A 14 5.88 -4.35 0.26
CA MET A 14 6.39 -4.35 -1.10
C MET A 14 7.65 -3.48 -1.15
N MET A 15 8.78 -4.04 -1.58
CA MET A 15 9.96 -3.26 -1.95
C MET A 15 9.77 -2.75 -3.37
N ALA A 16 9.39 -1.48 -3.52
CA ALA A 16 9.10 -0.86 -4.80
C ALA A 16 10.22 0.07 -5.22
N ASP A 17 10.81 -0.15 -6.40
CA ASP A 17 11.70 0.81 -7.05
C ASP A 17 10.84 1.88 -7.74
N LEU A 18 10.83 3.08 -7.17
CA LEU A 18 10.01 4.20 -7.64
C LEU A 18 10.89 5.26 -8.31
N GLU A 19 10.45 5.75 -9.46
CA GLU A 19 11.00 6.94 -10.12
C GLU A 19 10.30 8.21 -9.62
N PRO A 20 10.86 9.40 -9.84
CA PRO A 20 10.17 10.64 -9.52
C PRO A 20 8.78 10.72 -10.17
N GLY A 21 7.77 11.03 -9.39
CA GLY A 21 6.38 11.04 -9.84
C GLY A 21 5.37 11.06 -8.71
N THR A 22 4.10 11.18 -9.10
CA THR A 22 2.97 11.09 -8.18
C THR A 22 2.39 9.69 -8.19
N TYR A 23 2.20 9.12 -7.01
CA TYR A 23 1.69 7.77 -6.80
C TYR A 23 0.44 7.80 -5.91
N HIS A 24 -0.38 6.78 -6.06
CA HIS A 24 -1.65 6.65 -5.34
C HIS A 24 -1.69 5.31 -4.62
N TRP A 25 -1.49 5.33 -3.31
CA TRP A 25 -1.57 4.15 -2.46
C TRP A 25 -3.02 3.87 -2.07
N CYS A 26 -3.42 2.60 -2.15
CA CYS A 26 -4.76 2.19 -1.78
C CYS A 26 -4.97 2.28 -0.27
N SER A 27 -5.93 3.10 0.15
CA SER A 27 -6.34 3.28 1.54
C SER A 27 -7.70 2.67 1.87
N CYS A 28 -8.40 2.09 0.88
CA CYS A 28 -9.74 1.51 1.01
C CYS A 28 -9.76 -0.02 1.10
N GLY A 29 -8.66 -0.68 0.70
CA GLY A 29 -8.47 -2.13 0.77
C GLY A 29 -9.25 -2.94 -0.26
N LYS A 30 -9.93 -2.26 -1.18
CA LYS A 30 -10.73 -2.87 -2.26
C LYS A 30 -9.97 -3.00 -3.58
N THR A 31 -8.70 -2.59 -3.63
CA THR A 31 -7.91 -2.65 -4.86
C THR A 31 -7.60 -4.10 -5.24
N GLY A 32 -7.72 -4.43 -6.53
CA GLY A 32 -7.16 -5.65 -7.11
C GLY A 32 -5.69 -5.53 -7.48
N ASN A 33 -5.08 -4.36 -7.27
CA ASN A 33 -3.71 -4.01 -7.66
C ASN A 33 -2.89 -3.51 -6.45
N VAL A 34 -2.89 -4.26 -5.36
CA VAL A 34 -2.14 -3.88 -4.14
C VAL A 34 -0.66 -3.66 -4.46
N PRO A 35 -0.01 -2.61 -3.90
CA PRO A 35 -0.53 -1.65 -2.91
C PRO A 35 -1.17 -0.39 -3.53
N TRP A 36 -1.33 -0.37 -4.85
CA TRP A 36 -1.74 0.81 -5.60
C TRP A 36 -3.25 0.93 -5.71
N CYS A 37 -3.72 2.17 -5.80
CA CYS A 37 -5.12 2.44 -6.07
C CYS A 37 -5.46 2.13 -7.53
N ASP A 38 -6.53 1.38 -7.73
CA ASP A 38 -7.11 1.04 -9.04
C ASP A 38 -8.46 1.71 -9.30
N GLY A 39 -8.96 2.50 -8.34
CA GLY A 39 -10.25 3.18 -8.42
C GLY A 39 -11.41 2.41 -7.78
N SER A 40 -11.18 1.24 -7.17
CA SER A 40 -12.23 0.41 -6.55
C SER A 40 -12.79 0.95 -5.22
N HIS A 41 -12.41 2.17 -4.81
CA HIS A 41 -12.89 2.80 -3.58
C HIS A 41 -14.34 3.31 -3.71
N ASP A 42 -15.05 3.42 -2.58
CA ASP A 42 -16.38 4.06 -2.60
C ASP A 42 -16.25 5.57 -2.83
N ALA A 43 -17.34 6.22 -3.23
CA ALA A 43 -17.34 7.66 -3.58
C ALA A 43 -16.86 8.61 -2.46
N ASN A 44 -16.89 8.19 -1.19
CA ASN A 44 -16.45 8.99 -0.04
C ASN A 44 -15.07 8.58 0.49
N GLU A 45 -14.39 7.66 -0.19
CA GLU A 45 -13.05 7.19 0.10
C GLU A 45 -12.09 7.68 -1.01
N GLY A 46 -10.79 7.60 -0.78
CA GLY A 46 -9.82 7.98 -1.81
C GLY A 46 -8.40 7.63 -1.41
N PRO A 47 -7.49 7.42 -2.38
CA PRO A 47 -6.14 6.97 -2.12
C PRO A 47 -5.32 8.01 -1.36
N VAL A 48 -4.28 7.53 -0.67
CA VAL A 48 -3.22 8.42 -0.19
C VAL A 48 -2.34 8.76 -1.40
N THR A 49 -2.34 10.04 -1.76
CA THR A 49 -1.48 10.56 -2.84
C THR A 49 -0.16 11.04 -2.24
N PHE A 50 0.95 10.61 -2.82
CA PHE A 50 2.29 11.05 -2.41
C PHE A 50 3.18 11.28 -3.63
N GLU A 51 4.21 12.09 -3.43
CA GLU A 51 5.20 12.43 -4.44
C GLU A 51 6.54 11.81 -4.08
N VAL A 52 7.18 11.19 -5.07
CA VAL A 52 8.58 10.78 -5.04
C VAL A 52 9.35 11.82 -5.82
N THR A 53 10.35 12.45 -5.22
CA THR A 53 11.16 13.50 -5.87
C THR A 53 12.50 12.96 -6.39
N GLU A 54 12.97 11.85 -5.85
CA GLU A 54 14.23 11.21 -6.20
C GLU A 54 14.01 9.70 -6.37
N PRO A 55 14.63 9.04 -7.36
CA PRO A 55 14.45 7.61 -7.56
C PRO A 55 15.03 6.80 -6.39
N GLY A 56 14.37 5.71 -6.02
CA GLY A 56 14.85 4.83 -4.96
C GLY A 56 13.94 3.65 -4.66
N THR A 57 14.45 2.73 -3.84
CA THR A 57 13.68 1.60 -3.32
C THR A 57 12.94 2.01 -2.05
N HIS A 58 11.62 1.88 -2.05
CA HIS A 58 10.75 2.21 -0.92
C HIS A 58 10.03 0.97 -0.40
N ALA A 59 9.98 0.82 0.93
CA ALA A 59 9.13 -0.18 1.56
C ALA A 59 7.70 0.37 1.65
N ILE A 60 6.82 -0.07 0.75
CA ILE A 60 5.42 0.33 0.69
C ILE A 60 4.56 -0.66 1.47
N CYS A 61 3.58 -0.13 2.21
CA CYS A 61 2.65 -0.95 2.97
C CYS A 61 1.80 -1.82 2.02
N ASN A 62 1.91 -3.13 2.20
CA ASN A 62 1.19 -4.16 1.45
C ASN A 62 0.14 -4.90 2.30
N CYS A 63 0.09 -4.67 3.61
CA CYS A 63 -0.86 -5.32 4.51
C CYS A 63 -2.11 -4.47 4.81
N GLY A 64 -2.04 -3.15 4.57
CA GLY A 64 -3.10 -2.19 4.90
C GLY A 64 -3.15 -1.73 6.37
N LEU A 65 -2.22 -2.18 7.22
CA LEU A 65 -2.19 -1.87 8.66
C LEU A 65 -1.28 -0.71 9.08
N THR A 66 -0.56 -0.09 8.13
CA THR A 66 0.37 1.02 8.45
C THR A 66 -0.33 2.21 9.09
N ASN A 67 0.32 2.81 10.07
CA ASN A 67 -0.03 4.10 10.67
C ASN A 67 0.72 5.26 10.01
N THR A 68 1.66 4.97 9.10
CA THR A 68 2.42 5.96 8.33
C THR A 68 2.27 5.73 6.81
N PRO A 69 1.04 5.79 6.27
CA PRO A 69 0.82 5.56 4.84
C PRO A 69 1.60 6.58 3.99
N PRO A 70 2.13 6.17 2.82
CA PRO A 70 2.02 4.85 2.18
C PRO A 70 3.07 3.82 2.66
N PHE A 71 3.96 4.21 3.57
CA PHE A 71 5.17 3.44 3.89
C PHE A 71 4.91 2.33 4.91
N CYS A 72 5.77 1.32 4.89
CA CYS A 72 5.80 0.30 5.93
C CYS A 72 6.35 0.87 7.25
N ASP A 73 5.62 0.64 8.34
CA ASP A 73 5.99 0.99 9.72
C ASP A 73 6.15 -0.25 10.62
N ASN A 74 6.29 -1.42 9.99
CA ASN A 74 6.35 -2.72 10.65
C ASN A 74 5.04 -3.19 11.33
N SER A 75 3.90 -2.51 11.11
CA SER A 75 2.60 -3.00 11.64
C SER A 75 2.19 -4.38 11.10
N HIS A 76 2.73 -4.82 9.97
CA HIS A 76 2.48 -6.18 9.45
C HIS A 76 3.00 -7.30 10.36
N ALA A 77 3.95 -7.03 11.27
CA ALA A 77 4.51 -8.04 12.15
C ALA A 77 3.51 -8.61 13.17
N THR A 78 2.32 -8.03 13.28
CA THR A 78 1.22 -8.55 14.10
C THR A 78 0.34 -9.56 13.37
N LEU A 79 0.54 -9.73 12.06
CA LEU A 79 -0.13 -10.73 11.25
C LEU A 79 0.75 -11.99 11.29
N GLU A 80 0.18 -13.11 11.73
CA GLU A 80 0.85 -14.41 11.62
C GLU A 80 0.99 -14.77 10.12
N ASP A 81 2.09 -15.46 9.74
CA ASP A 81 2.38 -15.86 8.36
C ASP A 81 1.31 -16.77 7.74
#